data_AF-A0A8G0LD57-F1
#
_entry.id   AF-A0A8G0LD57-F1
#
_cell.length_a   1.000
_cell.length_b   1.000
_cell.length_c   1.000
_cell.angle_alpha   90.00
_cell.angle_beta   90.00
_cell.angle_gamma   90.00
#
_symmetry.space_group_name_H-M   'P 1'
#
loop_
_entity.id
_entity.type
_entity.pdbx_description
1 polymer ?
#
loop_
_entity_poly.entity_id
_entity_poly.type
_entity_poly.pdbx_seq_one_letter_code
_entity_poly.pdbx_strand_id
1 'polypeptide(L)'
;MAVTHVGILAYAFQIVDSAGPADLLSSANKSAFLAVKEYGPIDENIISRAPQFVFHYIGVTRDPVLLGSSQMVIMPTTTVEECPELDILLVPGPYLSRFELHPKHAEFIRKHVEADKMLWTTCTGASVVASTGVLDGKKATVNNVEYAWVRKRWPKVNWTREKKWIVDGNIWTGSGAFAGVDMVAHWLKENYGLDVLIQASNNLDYEARDDDGLYTVFPQRFDSQGNKVATHEFLYYDEE
;
A
#
# COMPACT_ATOMS: atom_id res chain seq x y z
N MET A 1 10.49 -13.89 12.38
CA MET A 1 9.15 -13.34 12.13
C MET A 1 8.47 -14.22 11.10
N ALA A 2 7.16 -14.38 11.21
CA ALA A 2 6.38 -15.09 10.19
C ALA A 2 6.38 -14.29 8.89
N VAL A 3 6.23 -14.99 7.76
CA VAL A 3 6.04 -14.39 6.45
C VAL A 3 4.64 -13.78 6.39
N THR A 4 4.53 -12.55 5.90
CA THR A 4 3.26 -11.85 5.68
C THR A 4 2.89 -11.93 4.20
N HIS A 5 1.73 -12.49 3.89
CA HIS A 5 1.22 -12.62 2.54
C HIS A 5 0.38 -11.39 2.15
N VAL A 6 0.86 -10.63 1.16
CA VAL A 6 0.20 -9.43 0.63
C VAL A 6 -0.39 -9.76 -0.73
N GLY A 7 -1.72 -9.72 -0.83
CA GLY A 7 -2.44 -9.89 -2.09
C GLY A 7 -2.80 -8.55 -2.71
N ILE A 8 -2.76 -8.48 -4.04
CA ILE A 8 -3.13 -7.31 -4.83
C ILE A 8 -4.05 -7.80 -5.94
N LEU A 9 -5.28 -7.28 -6.03
CA LEU A 9 -6.17 -7.69 -7.11
C LEU A 9 -5.66 -7.19 -8.47
N ALA A 10 -5.53 -8.10 -9.44
CA ALA A 10 -5.07 -7.81 -10.79
C ALA A 10 -6.25 -7.57 -11.74
N TYR A 11 -6.53 -6.30 -12.00
CA TYR A 11 -7.47 -5.80 -13.01
C TYR A 11 -6.97 -4.45 -13.55
N ALA A 12 -7.77 -3.76 -14.38
CA ALA A 12 -7.39 -2.50 -15.03
C ALA A 12 -7.32 -1.27 -14.07
N PHE A 13 -6.43 -1.32 -13.07
CA PHE A 13 -6.20 -0.25 -12.10
C PHE A 13 -5.12 0.77 -12.53
N GLN A 14 -5.05 1.92 -11.87
CA GLN A 14 -3.96 2.89 -12.03
C GLN A 14 -2.68 2.37 -11.37
N ILE A 15 -1.57 2.31 -12.10
CA ILE A 15 -0.37 1.58 -11.68
C ILE A 15 0.14 1.92 -10.27
N VAL A 16 0.26 3.21 -9.95
CA VAL A 16 0.82 3.68 -8.69
C VAL A 16 -0.04 3.28 -7.48
N ASP A 17 -1.34 3.03 -7.68
CA ASP A 17 -2.26 2.56 -6.63
C ASP A 17 -1.86 1.19 -6.07
N SER A 18 -1.11 0.42 -6.86
CA SER A 18 -0.53 -0.88 -6.49
C SER A 18 0.98 -0.79 -6.30
N ALA A 19 1.70 -0.26 -7.29
CA ALA A 19 3.15 -0.28 -7.33
C ALA A 19 3.78 0.53 -6.19
N GLY A 20 3.21 1.70 -5.86
CA GLY A 20 3.74 2.53 -4.76
C GLY A 20 3.70 1.81 -3.41
N PRO A 21 2.53 1.32 -2.95
CA PRO A 21 2.45 0.54 -1.72
C PRO A 21 3.30 -0.73 -1.74
N ALA A 22 3.30 -1.47 -2.86
CA ALA A 22 4.04 -2.72 -2.99
C ALA A 22 5.55 -2.50 -2.93
N ASP A 23 6.08 -1.49 -3.65
CA ASP A 23 7.51 -1.19 -3.66
C ASP A 23 7.98 -0.67 -2.30
N LEU A 24 7.18 0.12 -1.59
CA LEU A 24 7.53 0.56 -0.23
C LEU A 24 7.68 -0.63 0.73
N LEU A 25 6.71 -1.55 0.71
CA LEU A 25 6.78 -2.76 1.54
C LEU A 25 7.93 -3.68 1.11
N SER A 26 8.15 -3.81 -0.20
CA SER A 26 9.26 -4.59 -0.74
C SER A 26 10.61 -4.03 -0.29
N SER A 27 10.76 -2.70 -0.29
CA SER A 27 11.96 -2.02 0.22
C SER A 27 12.16 -2.20 1.73
N ALA A 28 11.09 -2.46 2.49
CA ALA A 28 11.16 -2.78 3.91
C ALA A 28 11.51 -4.24 4.20
N ASN A 29 11.54 -5.12 3.19
CA ASN A 29 11.84 -6.52 3.40
C ASN A 29 13.25 -6.70 3.99
N LYS A 30 13.36 -7.67 4.89
CA LYS A 30 14.65 -8.08 5.45
C LYS A 30 15.69 -8.42 4.39
N SER A 31 15.28 -9.07 3.29
CA SER A 31 16.18 -9.35 2.16
C SER A 31 16.66 -8.09 1.46
N ALA A 32 15.80 -7.07 1.31
CA ALA A 32 16.18 -5.78 0.77
C ALA A 32 17.20 -5.09 1.68
N PHE A 33 16.96 -5.06 3.00
CA PHE A 33 17.92 -4.49 3.95
C PHE A 33 19.27 -5.23 3.92
N LEU A 34 19.28 -6.57 3.84
CA LEU A 34 20.51 -7.34 3.75
C LEU A 34 21.28 -7.06 2.46
N ALA A 35 20.59 -6.87 1.33
CA ALA A 35 21.23 -6.47 0.07
C ALA A 35 21.80 -5.06 0.14
N VAL A 36 21.05 -4.11 0.70
CA VAL A 36 21.45 -2.70 0.83
C VAL A 36 22.61 -2.53 1.82
N LYS A 37 22.71 -3.40 2.83
CA LYS A 37 23.83 -3.44 3.79
C LYS A 37 25.19 -3.68 3.12
N GLU A 38 25.21 -4.18 1.89
CA GLU A 38 26.44 -4.37 1.11
C GLU A 38 27.08 -3.03 0.72
N TYR A 39 26.28 -1.96 0.60
CA TYR A 39 26.76 -0.63 0.21
C TYR A 39 27.01 0.30 1.40
N GLY A 40 26.35 0.06 2.54
CA GLY A 40 26.40 0.95 3.69
C GLY A 40 25.97 0.30 5.01
N PRO A 41 26.32 0.90 6.15
CA PRO A 41 25.96 0.35 7.45
C PRO A 41 24.46 0.44 7.72
N ILE A 42 23.86 -0.67 8.16
CA ILE A 42 22.49 -0.73 8.70
C ILE A 42 22.57 -1.43 10.05
N ASP A 43 21.97 -0.82 11.08
CA ASP A 43 21.93 -1.37 12.44
C ASP A 43 21.25 -2.76 12.45
N GLU A 44 21.91 -3.75 13.07
CA GLU A 44 21.40 -5.12 13.17
C GLU A 44 20.04 -5.20 13.87
N ASN A 45 19.74 -4.29 14.79
CA ASN A 45 18.44 -4.21 15.45
C ASN A 45 17.33 -3.82 14.46
N ILE A 46 17.61 -2.96 13.48
CA ILE A 46 16.66 -2.61 12.41
C ILE A 46 16.41 -3.84 11.54
N ILE A 47 17.47 -4.54 11.11
CA ILE A 47 17.38 -5.77 10.31
C ILE A 47 16.64 -6.88 11.07
N SER A 48 16.85 -6.99 12.38
CA SER A 48 16.19 -8.00 13.20
C SER A 48 14.66 -7.85 13.18
N ARG A 49 14.16 -6.60 13.15
CA ARG A 49 12.74 -6.22 13.11
C ARG A 49 12.18 -6.04 11.69
N ALA A 50 13.01 -6.04 10.66
CA ALA A 50 12.55 -5.90 9.27
C ALA A 50 11.60 -7.04 8.85
N PRO A 51 10.44 -6.72 8.24
CA PRO A 51 9.43 -7.70 7.84
C PRO A 51 9.89 -8.67 6.74
N GLN A 52 9.04 -9.66 6.48
CA GLN A 52 9.15 -10.55 5.32
C GLN A 52 7.80 -10.61 4.60
N PHE A 53 7.65 -9.84 3.53
CA PHE A 53 6.46 -9.81 2.68
C PHE A 53 6.65 -10.69 1.44
N VAL A 54 5.60 -11.43 1.10
CA VAL A 54 5.47 -12.11 -0.19
C VAL A 54 4.24 -11.57 -0.91
N PHE A 55 4.40 -11.15 -2.16
CA PHE A 55 3.37 -10.49 -2.94
C PHE A 55 2.67 -11.44 -3.91
N HIS A 56 1.36 -11.33 -4.00
CA HIS A 56 0.51 -12.09 -4.90
C HIS A 56 -0.32 -11.13 -5.75
N TYR A 57 -0.11 -11.11 -7.06
CA TYR A 57 -0.99 -10.41 -7.99
C TYR A 57 -2.08 -11.38 -8.44
N ILE A 58 -3.33 -11.08 -8.06
CA ILE A 58 -4.43 -12.06 -8.03
C ILE A 58 -5.41 -11.77 -9.17
N GLY A 59 -5.32 -12.58 -10.22
CA GLY A 59 -6.22 -12.50 -11.36
C GLY A 59 -7.46 -13.38 -11.17
N VAL A 60 -8.42 -13.24 -12.09
CA VAL A 60 -9.46 -14.27 -12.28
C VAL A 60 -8.88 -15.47 -13.05
N THR A 61 -7.95 -15.19 -13.95
CA THR A 61 -7.09 -16.14 -14.66
C THR A 61 -5.65 -15.66 -14.53
N ARG A 62 -4.68 -16.42 -15.07
CA ARG A 62 -3.28 -15.97 -15.21
C ARG A 62 -3.02 -15.22 -16.53
N ASP A 63 -4.06 -14.83 -17.24
CA ASP A 63 -3.90 -14.10 -18.49
C ASP A 63 -3.34 -12.69 -18.24
N PRO A 64 -2.60 -12.11 -19.20
CA PRO A 64 -2.07 -10.76 -19.05
C PRO A 64 -3.18 -9.73 -18.81
N VAL A 65 -2.97 -8.84 -17.84
CA VAL A 65 -3.90 -7.76 -17.50
C VAL A 65 -3.31 -6.43 -17.94
N LEU A 66 -3.99 -5.74 -18.86
CA LEU A 66 -3.70 -4.35 -19.20
C LEU A 66 -4.17 -3.43 -18.07
N LEU A 67 -3.25 -2.69 -17.47
CA LEU A 67 -3.54 -1.72 -16.43
C LEU A 67 -4.22 -0.48 -17.01
N GLY A 68 -4.94 0.24 -16.15
CA GLY A 68 -5.70 1.44 -16.51
C GLY A 68 -4.82 2.63 -16.90
N SER A 69 -3.54 2.64 -16.52
CA SER A 69 -2.60 3.74 -16.80
C SER A 69 -1.30 3.24 -17.43
N SER A 70 -0.65 4.12 -18.20
CA SER A 70 0.72 3.93 -18.71
C SER A 70 0.93 2.73 -19.65
N GLN A 71 -0.15 2.15 -20.20
CA GLN A 71 -0.11 1.01 -21.13
C GLN A 71 0.66 -0.21 -20.60
N MET A 72 0.82 -0.33 -19.27
CA MET A 72 1.53 -1.45 -18.67
C MET A 72 0.65 -2.69 -18.60
N VAL A 73 1.28 -3.84 -18.82
CA VAL A 73 0.66 -5.16 -18.71
C VAL A 73 1.33 -5.92 -17.60
N ILE A 74 0.55 -6.54 -16.72
CA ILE A 74 1.06 -7.41 -15.66
C ILE A 74 0.56 -8.85 -15.87
N MET A 75 1.37 -9.82 -15.45
CA MET A 75 0.97 -11.22 -15.37
C MET A 75 0.55 -11.51 -13.93
N PRO A 76 -0.70 -11.93 -13.67
CA PRO A 76 -1.09 -12.40 -12.35
C PRO A 76 -0.20 -13.57 -11.90
N THR A 77 0.29 -13.51 -10.66
CA THR A 77 1.13 -14.58 -10.09
C THR A 77 0.29 -15.74 -9.59
N THR A 78 -0.97 -15.48 -9.25
CA THR A 78 -1.96 -16.48 -8.83
C THR A 78 -3.37 -16.08 -9.28
N THR A 79 -4.35 -16.95 -9.04
CA THR A 79 -5.77 -16.67 -9.27
C THR A 79 -6.54 -16.65 -7.96
N VAL A 80 -7.77 -16.13 -7.96
CA VAL A 80 -8.67 -16.15 -6.80
C VAL A 80 -8.98 -17.56 -6.26
N GLU A 81 -8.80 -18.61 -7.06
CA GLU A 81 -8.99 -20.00 -6.63
C GLU A 81 -7.73 -20.63 -6.02
N GLU A 82 -6.55 -20.19 -6.46
CA GLU A 82 -5.26 -20.79 -6.09
C GLU A 82 -4.43 -19.91 -5.13
N CYS A 83 -4.92 -18.70 -4.83
CA CYS A 83 -4.26 -17.78 -3.92
C CYS A 83 -4.15 -18.40 -2.52
N PRO A 84 -2.96 -18.36 -1.88
CA PRO A 84 -2.85 -18.75 -0.47
C PRO A 84 -3.66 -17.80 0.42
N GLU A 85 -3.84 -18.16 1.69
CA GLU A 85 -4.40 -17.23 2.67
C GLU A 85 -3.54 -15.96 2.73
N LEU A 86 -4.22 -14.81 2.77
CA LEU A 86 -3.58 -13.50 2.79
C LEU A 86 -3.72 -12.87 4.17
N ASP A 87 -2.68 -12.17 4.60
CA ASP A 87 -2.74 -11.31 5.77
C ASP A 87 -3.31 -9.95 5.41
N ILE A 88 -2.97 -9.47 4.20
CA ILE A 88 -3.32 -8.14 3.70
C ILE A 88 -3.81 -8.27 2.25
N LEU A 89 -4.95 -7.65 1.93
CA LEU A 89 -5.46 -7.51 0.57
C LEU A 89 -5.51 -6.04 0.17
N LEU A 90 -4.77 -5.67 -0.87
CA LEU A 90 -4.80 -4.35 -1.49
C LEU A 90 -5.73 -4.36 -2.72
N VAL A 91 -6.70 -3.45 -2.72
CA VAL A 91 -7.65 -3.22 -3.80
C VAL A 91 -7.33 -1.86 -4.46
N PRO A 92 -6.58 -1.84 -5.57
CA PRO A 92 -6.18 -0.60 -6.25
C PRO A 92 -7.31 0.01 -7.07
N GLY A 93 -7.23 1.30 -7.40
CA GLY A 93 -8.31 2.02 -8.07
C GLY A 93 -8.33 1.91 -9.59
N PRO A 94 -9.45 1.51 -10.22
CA PRO A 94 -9.66 1.61 -11.66
C PRO A 94 -10.35 2.91 -12.08
N TYR A 95 -10.38 3.18 -13.38
CA TYR A 95 -11.25 4.22 -13.93
C TYR A 95 -12.72 3.77 -13.90
N LEU A 96 -13.50 4.29 -12.94
CA LEU A 96 -14.84 3.81 -12.62
C LEU A 96 -15.85 3.90 -13.78
N SER A 97 -15.65 4.81 -14.74
CA SER A 97 -16.54 4.97 -15.90
C SER A 97 -16.47 3.82 -16.91
N ARG A 98 -15.45 2.96 -16.83
CA ARG A 98 -15.20 1.85 -17.77
C ARG A 98 -14.89 0.53 -17.05
N PHE A 99 -15.18 0.46 -15.76
CA PHE A 99 -14.82 -0.67 -14.92
C PHE A 99 -16.05 -1.35 -14.33
N GLU A 100 -16.06 -2.67 -14.43
CA GLU A 100 -16.99 -3.54 -13.74
C GLU A 100 -16.20 -4.61 -12.98
N LEU A 101 -16.51 -4.77 -11.69
CA LEU A 101 -15.83 -5.74 -10.86
C LEU A 101 -16.30 -7.16 -11.22
N HIS A 102 -15.36 -8.04 -11.53
CA HIS A 102 -15.69 -9.43 -11.81
C HIS A 102 -16.31 -10.12 -10.57
N PRO A 103 -17.37 -10.93 -10.70
CA PRO A 103 -18.03 -11.56 -9.54
C PRO A 103 -17.10 -12.37 -8.63
N LYS A 104 -16.12 -13.07 -9.22
CA LYS A 104 -15.11 -13.82 -8.45
C LYS A 104 -14.20 -12.92 -7.60
N HIS A 105 -13.83 -11.74 -8.08
CA HIS A 105 -13.10 -10.76 -7.27
C HIS A 105 -13.99 -10.21 -6.16
N ALA A 106 -15.28 -9.95 -6.43
CA ALA A 106 -16.23 -9.51 -5.42
C ALA A 106 -16.40 -10.53 -4.29
N GLU A 107 -16.51 -11.83 -4.63
CA GLU A 107 -16.57 -12.91 -3.65
C GLU A 107 -15.26 -13.04 -2.86
N PHE A 108 -14.11 -12.93 -3.53
CA PHE A 108 -12.80 -12.97 -2.88
C PHE A 108 -12.64 -11.85 -1.83
N ILE A 109 -13.04 -10.62 -2.15
CA ILE A 109 -13.03 -9.50 -1.20
C ILE A 109 -13.92 -9.79 0.01
N ARG A 110 -15.14 -10.30 -0.20
CA ARG A 110 -16.06 -10.63 0.92
C ARG A 110 -15.44 -11.67 1.84
N LYS A 111 -14.93 -12.78 1.29
CA LYS A 111 -14.30 -13.85 2.07
C LYS A 111 -13.10 -13.36 2.87
N HIS A 112 -12.26 -12.51 2.28
CA HIS A 112 -11.09 -11.94 2.95
C HIS A 112 -11.49 -11.11 4.18
N VAL A 113 -12.53 -10.28 4.05
CA VAL A 113 -13.01 -9.45 5.16
C VAL A 113 -13.81 -10.26 6.18
N GLU A 114 -14.59 -11.26 5.75
CA GLU A 114 -15.26 -12.22 6.64
C GLU A 114 -14.26 -13.00 7.51
N ALA A 115 -13.06 -13.25 7.01
CA ALA A 115 -11.95 -13.84 7.76
C ALA A 115 -11.21 -12.86 8.70
N ASP A 116 -11.73 -11.64 8.84
CA ASP A 116 -11.17 -10.57 9.69
C ASP A 116 -9.74 -10.14 9.30
N LYS A 117 -9.35 -10.33 8.04
CA LYS A 117 -8.02 -9.96 7.53
C LYS A 117 -7.97 -8.51 7.05
N MET A 118 -6.77 -7.95 7.01
CA MET A 118 -6.57 -6.54 6.69
C MET A 118 -6.89 -6.23 5.23
N LEU A 119 -7.73 -5.23 5.00
CA LEU A 119 -8.11 -4.77 3.67
C LEU A 119 -7.65 -3.33 3.47
N TRP A 120 -6.87 -3.10 2.42
CA TRP A 120 -6.45 -1.79 2.01
C TRP A 120 -7.07 -1.42 0.67
N THR A 121 -7.42 -0.15 0.52
CA THR A 121 -7.83 0.39 -0.77
C THR A 121 -7.06 1.65 -1.08
N THR A 122 -6.78 1.89 -2.34
CA THR A 122 -6.18 3.14 -2.82
C THR A 122 -7.02 3.72 -3.95
N CYS A 123 -7.08 5.06 -4.02
CA CYS A 123 -7.85 5.75 -5.05
C CYS A 123 -9.33 5.33 -5.07
N THR A 124 -9.84 4.98 -6.24
CA THR A 124 -11.20 4.46 -6.45
C THR A 124 -11.39 3.01 -5.99
N GLY A 125 -10.35 2.36 -5.46
CA GLY A 125 -10.44 1.00 -4.90
C GLY A 125 -11.47 0.90 -3.77
N ALA A 126 -11.67 1.97 -3.01
CA ALA A 126 -12.74 2.05 -2.00
C ALA A 126 -14.13 1.90 -2.63
N SER A 127 -14.35 2.44 -3.84
CA SER A 127 -15.61 2.24 -4.59
C SER A 127 -15.76 0.80 -5.08
N VAL A 128 -14.64 0.12 -5.42
CA VAL A 128 -14.64 -1.30 -5.79
C VAL A 128 -15.08 -2.14 -4.60
N VAL A 129 -14.50 -1.93 -3.42
CA VAL A 129 -14.91 -2.62 -2.19
C VAL A 129 -16.35 -2.27 -1.81
N ALA A 130 -16.76 -1.01 -1.89
CA ALA A 130 -18.13 -0.58 -1.61
C ALA A 130 -19.17 -1.33 -2.47
N SER A 131 -18.83 -1.64 -3.73
CA SER A 131 -19.72 -2.39 -4.63
C SER A 131 -20.04 -3.81 -4.15
N THR A 132 -19.23 -4.36 -3.24
CA THR A 132 -19.43 -5.69 -2.66
C THR A 132 -20.36 -5.68 -1.44
N GLY A 133 -20.69 -4.51 -0.89
CA GLY A 133 -21.45 -4.32 0.36
C GLY A 133 -20.57 -4.27 1.63
N VAL A 134 -19.28 -4.61 1.52
CA VAL A 134 -18.34 -4.69 2.66
C VAL A 134 -18.17 -3.37 3.42
N LEU A 135 -18.33 -2.21 2.75
CA LEU A 135 -18.22 -0.90 3.38
C LEU A 135 -19.55 -0.35 3.93
N ASP A 136 -20.67 -1.07 3.80
CA ASP A 136 -21.96 -0.59 4.31
C ASP A 136 -21.87 -0.34 5.83
N GLY A 137 -22.18 0.89 6.25
CA GLY A 137 -22.09 1.33 7.66
C GLY A 137 -20.67 1.66 8.14
N LYS A 138 -19.63 1.42 7.34
CA LYS A 138 -18.22 1.71 7.68
C LYS A 138 -17.83 3.13 7.33
N LYS A 139 -16.93 3.72 8.11
CA LYS A 139 -16.29 5.00 7.81
C LYS A 139 -15.18 4.78 6.79
N ALA A 140 -15.22 5.51 5.68
CA ALA A 140 -14.26 5.34 4.59
C ALA A 140 -14.00 6.64 3.84
N THR A 141 -12.90 6.68 3.07
CA THR A 141 -12.62 7.73 2.10
C THR A 141 -12.33 7.13 0.72
N VAL A 142 -12.34 7.98 -0.29
CA VAL A 142 -12.01 7.68 -1.67
C VAL A 142 -11.32 8.90 -2.24
N ASN A 143 -10.69 8.80 -3.41
CA ASN A 143 -10.01 9.94 -4.00
C ASN A 143 -10.93 11.17 -4.15
N ASN A 144 -10.32 12.36 -4.08
CA ASN A 144 -11.05 13.62 -4.06
C ASN A 144 -11.77 13.97 -5.37
N VAL A 145 -11.27 13.48 -6.51
CA VAL A 145 -11.84 13.73 -7.84
C VAL A 145 -13.19 13.01 -7.98
N GLU A 146 -13.25 11.72 -7.64
CA GLU A 146 -14.48 10.93 -7.75
C GLU A 146 -15.35 10.92 -6.48
N TYR A 147 -14.93 11.55 -5.38
CA TYR A 147 -15.63 11.52 -4.08
C TYR A 147 -17.14 11.80 -4.17
N ALA A 148 -17.52 12.88 -4.86
CA ALA A 148 -18.92 13.30 -4.97
C ALA A 148 -19.78 12.29 -5.77
N TRP A 149 -19.17 11.56 -6.70
CA TRP A 149 -19.82 10.54 -7.50
C TRP A 149 -19.97 9.23 -6.69
N VAL A 150 -18.89 8.79 -6.06
CA VAL A 150 -18.84 7.55 -5.26
C VAL A 150 -19.82 7.61 -4.08
N ARG A 151 -19.88 8.73 -3.35
CA ARG A 151 -20.80 8.87 -2.22
C ARG A 151 -22.28 8.77 -2.59
N LYS A 152 -22.65 9.20 -3.80
CA LYS A 152 -24.02 9.09 -4.31
C LYS A 152 -24.32 7.66 -4.74
N ARG A 153 -23.32 6.97 -5.30
CA ARG A 153 -23.44 5.59 -5.78
C ARG A 153 -23.59 4.59 -4.63
N TRP A 154 -22.86 4.82 -3.53
CA TRP A 154 -22.82 3.95 -2.34
C TRP A 154 -23.21 4.73 -1.07
N PRO A 155 -24.49 5.09 -0.89
CA PRO A 155 -24.93 6.00 0.17
C PRO A 155 -24.93 5.37 1.57
N LYS A 156 -24.79 4.05 1.67
CA LYS A 156 -24.73 3.34 2.96
C LYS A 156 -23.35 3.39 3.62
N VAL A 157 -22.32 3.78 2.88
CA VAL A 157 -20.97 3.96 3.43
C VAL A 157 -20.87 5.35 4.04
N ASN A 158 -20.27 5.45 5.22
CA ASN A 158 -20.06 6.71 5.92
C ASN A 158 -18.83 7.44 5.34
N TRP A 159 -18.96 7.95 4.11
CA TRP A 159 -17.88 8.64 3.41
C TRP A 159 -17.45 9.93 4.12
N THR A 160 -16.15 10.12 4.28
CA THR A 160 -15.53 11.36 4.81
C THR A 160 -14.31 11.77 3.99
N ARG A 161 -13.95 13.06 4.07
CA ARG A 161 -12.68 13.63 3.55
C ARG A 161 -11.89 14.34 4.65
N GLU A 162 -12.14 13.98 5.90
CA GLU A 162 -11.44 14.59 7.05
C GLU A 162 -9.92 14.38 6.99
N LYS A 163 -9.49 13.24 6.42
CA LYS A 163 -8.10 12.79 6.36
C LYS A 163 -7.80 12.16 5.01
N LYS A 164 -6.50 12.06 4.69
CA LYS A 164 -5.99 11.40 3.49
C LYS A 164 -6.29 9.90 3.46
N TRP A 165 -6.38 9.25 4.61
CA TRP A 165 -6.89 7.89 4.73
C TRP A 165 -7.77 7.75 5.96
N ILE A 166 -8.58 6.71 5.98
CA ILE A 166 -9.48 6.38 7.09
C ILE A 166 -9.27 4.93 7.49
N VAL A 167 -9.16 4.71 8.79
CA VAL A 167 -9.06 3.39 9.43
C VAL A 167 -10.37 3.10 10.17
N ASP A 168 -11.05 2.02 9.79
CA ASP A 168 -12.23 1.48 10.49
C ASP A 168 -12.00 -0.02 10.71
N GLY A 169 -11.43 -0.36 11.88
CA GLY A 169 -11.00 -1.72 12.21
C GLY A 169 -9.86 -2.19 11.31
N ASN A 170 -10.06 -3.34 10.66
CA ASN A 170 -9.11 -3.93 9.71
C ASN A 170 -9.22 -3.38 8.28
N ILE A 171 -10.12 -2.42 8.02
CA ILE A 171 -10.29 -1.80 6.70
C ILE A 171 -9.67 -0.41 6.70
N TRP A 172 -8.68 -0.22 5.81
CA TRP A 172 -8.01 1.05 5.61
C TRP A 172 -8.28 1.55 4.20
N THR A 173 -8.81 2.75 4.08
CA THR A 173 -9.12 3.36 2.79
C THR A 173 -8.26 4.58 2.58
N GLY A 174 -7.36 4.54 1.61
CA GLY A 174 -6.53 5.65 1.17
C GLY A 174 -7.22 6.43 0.06
N SER A 175 -7.28 7.75 0.19
CA SER A 175 -7.96 8.64 -0.75
C SER A 175 -7.35 8.59 -2.15
N GLY A 176 -6.31 9.37 -2.46
CA GLY A 176 -5.59 9.31 -3.73
C GLY A 176 -4.45 8.29 -3.75
N ALA A 177 -3.85 8.07 -4.92
CA ALA A 177 -2.73 7.13 -5.12
C ALA A 177 -1.61 7.26 -4.06
N PHE A 178 -0.97 8.42 -4.02
CA PHE A 178 0.12 8.68 -3.07
C PHE A 178 -0.35 8.79 -1.62
N ALA A 179 -1.62 9.14 -1.37
CA ALA A 179 -2.17 9.03 -0.02
C ALA A 179 -2.28 7.55 0.43
N GLY A 180 -2.47 6.64 -0.53
CA GLY A 180 -2.36 5.20 -0.31
C GLY A 180 -0.95 4.74 0.04
N VAL A 181 0.07 5.29 -0.64
CA VAL A 181 1.47 5.02 -0.29
C VAL A 181 1.79 5.54 1.11
N ASP A 182 1.38 6.78 1.41
CA ASP A 182 1.55 7.40 2.73
C ASP A 182 0.86 6.58 3.84
N MET A 183 -0.34 6.07 3.57
CA MET A 183 -1.10 5.22 4.48
C MET A 183 -0.35 3.92 4.80
N VAL A 184 0.26 3.28 3.79
CA VAL A 184 1.05 2.06 4.00
C VAL A 184 2.36 2.37 4.71
N ALA A 185 2.97 3.53 4.46
CA ALA A 185 4.12 4.01 5.23
C ALA A 185 3.78 4.19 6.72
N HIS A 186 2.63 4.81 7.00
CA HIS A 186 2.11 4.94 8.37
C HIS A 186 1.91 3.56 9.00
N TRP A 187 1.25 2.63 8.31
CA TRP A 187 1.10 1.26 8.80
C TRP A 187 2.45 0.59 9.08
N LEU A 188 3.43 0.71 8.19
CA LEU A 188 4.76 0.13 8.36
C LEU A 188 5.46 0.70 9.60
N LYS A 189 5.38 2.02 9.82
CA LYS A 189 5.91 2.67 11.03
C LYS A 189 5.26 2.14 12.30
N GLU A 190 3.93 2.06 12.34
CA GLU A 190 3.21 1.63 13.54
C GLU A 190 3.50 0.15 13.89
N ASN A 191 3.78 -0.69 12.90
CA ASN A 191 4.01 -2.12 13.12
C ASN A 191 5.49 -2.51 13.27
N TYR A 192 6.40 -1.78 12.64
CA TYR A 192 7.83 -2.15 12.58
C TYR A 192 8.77 -1.04 13.07
N GLY A 193 8.25 0.14 13.39
CA GLY A 193 9.02 1.27 13.91
C GLY A 193 9.44 2.27 12.84
N LEU A 194 9.71 3.50 13.28
CA LEU A 194 10.09 4.61 12.41
C LEU A 194 11.42 4.39 11.69
N ASP A 195 12.38 3.72 12.32
CA ASP A 195 13.68 3.42 11.73
C ASP A 195 13.61 2.39 10.59
N VAL A 196 12.75 1.37 10.72
CA VAL A 196 12.44 0.46 9.60
C VAL A 196 11.78 1.22 8.45
N LEU A 197 10.82 2.12 8.74
CA LEU A 197 10.22 2.97 7.72
C LEU A 197 11.28 3.86 7.03
N ILE A 198 12.14 4.54 7.79
CA ILE A 198 13.21 5.39 7.25
C ILE A 198 14.12 4.58 6.32
N GLN A 199 14.57 3.41 6.77
CA GLN A 199 15.45 2.57 5.96
C GLN A 199 14.77 2.11 4.65
N ALA A 200 13.50 1.71 4.71
CA ALA A 200 12.74 1.34 3.52
C ALA A 200 12.54 2.51 2.56
N SER A 201 12.28 3.69 3.11
CA SER A 201 11.98 4.91 2.36
C SER A 201 13.22 5.49 1.66
N ASN A 202 14.39 5.39 2.30
CA ASN A 202 15.66 5.82 1.72
C ASN A 202 15.98 5.10 0.41
N ASN A 203 15.63 3.81 0.29
CA ASN A 203 15.82 3.04 -0.95
C ASN A 203 14.99 3.58 -2.14
N LEU A 204 13.96 4.38 -1.85
CA LEU A 204 13.01 4.92 -2.83
C LEU A 204 13.06 6.44 -2.95
N ASP A 205 13.93 7.13 -2.19
CA ASP A 205 13.97 8.60 -2.10
C ASP A 205 12.57 9.19 -1.81
N TYR A 206 11.86 8.58 -0.85
CA TYR A 206 10.44 8.84 -0.61
C TYR A 206 10.15 9.38 0.80
N GLU A 207 9.55 10.56 0.91
CA GLU A 207 9.03 11.09 2.19
C GLU A 207 7.51 10.86 2.30
N ALA A 208 7.14 9.97 3.21
CA ALA A 208 5.73 9.73 3.51
C ALA A 208 5.09 10.93 4.21
N ARG A 209 3.93 11.35 3.75
CA ARG A 209 3.13 12.39 4.41
C ARG A 209 2.25 11.78 5.51
N ASP A 210 1.82 12.59 6.47
CA ASP A 210 0.84 12.12 7.46
C ASP A 210 -0.61 12.19 6.93
N ASP A 211 -1.57 11.74 7.71
CA ASP A 211 -2.99 11.70 7.34
C ASP A 211 -3.60 13.10 7.13
N ASP A 212 -3.08 14.10 7.84
CA ASP A 212 -3.40 15.52 7.66
C ASP A 212 -2.59 16.16 6.51
N GLY A 213 -1.49 15.52 6.10
CA GLY A 213 -0.93 15.68 4.77
C GLY A 213 0.46 16.29 4.61
N LEU A 214 1.03 16.95 5.62
CA LEU A 214 2.39 17.51 5.56
C LEU A 214 3.19 17.32 6.88
N TYR A 215 2.73 16.45 7.80
CA TYR A 215 3.29 16.39 9.15
C TYR A 215 4.27 15.24 9.44
N THR A 216 4.66 14.45 8.43
CA THR A 216 5.86 13.61 8.53
C THR A 216 6.92 14.19 7.60
N VAL A 217 7.82 14.98 8.18
CA VAL A 217 9.14 15.23 7.61
C VAL A 217 10.06 14.29 8.38
N PHE A 218 10.86 13.46 7.69
CA PHE A 218 11.87 12.67 8.39
C PHE A 218 12.70 13.62 9.28
N PRO A 219 13.09 13.20 10.50
CA PRO A 219 13.92 14.05 11.34
C PRO A 219 15.13 14.53 10.54
N GLN A 220 15.50 15.81 10.70
CA GLN A 220 16.70 16.33 10.04
C GLN A 220 17.88 15.41 10.35
N ARG A 221 18.57 14.97 9.30
CA ARG A 221 19.71 14.07 9.40
C ARG A 221 20.99 14.90 9.44
N PHE A 222 21.96 14.38 10.17
CA PHE A 222 23.29 14.95 10.29
C PHE A 222 24.32 13.85 10.05
N ASP A 223 25.42 14.20 9.39
CA ASP A 223 26.57 13.29 9.24
C ASP A 223 27.32 13.13 10.59
N SER A 224 28.38 12.32 10.58
CA SER A 224 29.22 12.08 11.76
C SER A 224 29.93 13.35 12.27
N GLN A 225 30.03 14.39 11.42
CA GLN A 225 30.67 15.68 11.68
C GLN A 225 29.65 16.75 12.16
N GLY A 226 28.36 16.43 12.17
CA GLY A 226 27.28 17.33 12.59
C GLY A 226 26.78 18.29 11.49
N ASN A 227 27.16 18.10 10.23
CA ASN A 227 26.62 18.88 9.11
C ASN A 227 25.23 18.38 8.76
N LYS A 228 24.33 19.30 8.39
CA LYS A 228 22.99 18.94 7.92
C LYS A 228 23.10 18.27 6.55
N VAL A 229 22.52 17.09 6.43
CA VAL A 229 22.49 16.34 5.18
C VAL A 229 21.05 16.17 4.67
N ALA A 230 20.91 15.80 3.40
CA ALA A 230 19.60 15.49 2.84
C ALA A 230 18.94 14.36 3.65
N THR A 231 17.62 14.42 3.84
CA THR A 231 16.85 13.35 4.49
C THR A 231 17.04 11.99 3.79
N HIS A 232 17.42 12.02 2.51
CA HIS A 232 17.64 10.87 1.64
C HIS A 232 19.11 10.53 1.38
N GLU A 233 20.06 11.16 2.07
CA GLU A 233 21.46 10.81 1.86
C GLU A 233 21.73 9.37 2.31
N PHE A 234 22.33 8.60 1.42
CA PHE A 234 22.68 7.21 1.63
C PHE A 234 24.07 7.15 2.25
N LEU A 235 24.23 6.43 3.37
CA LEU A 235 25.52 6.29 4.03
C LEU A 235 26.31 5.16 3.35
N TYR A 236 27.50 5.46 2.85
CA TYR A 236 28.41 4.45 2.29
C TYR A 236 29.54 4.13 3.27
N TYR A 237 30.17 2.96 3.11
CA TYR A 237 31.32 2.59 3.96
C TYR A 237 32.54 3.49 3.77
N ASP A 238 32.75 4.02 2.56
CA ASP A 238 33.96 4.75 2.17
C ASP A 238 33.75 6.28 2.03
N GLU A 239 32.63 6.82 2.49
CA GLU A 239 32.41 8.28 2.55
C GLU A 239 32.67 8.79 3.98
N GLU A 240 33.83 9.43 4.18
CA GLU A 240 34.22 10.17 5.39
C GLU A 240 33.66 11.60 5.44
#